data_AF-A0A250FU83-F1
#
_entry.id   AF-A0A250FU83-F1
#
_cell.length_a   1.000
_cell.length_b   1.000
_cell.length_c   1.000
_cell.angle_alpha   90.00
_cell.angle_beta   90.00
_cell.angle_gamma   90.00
#
_symmetry.space_group_name_H-M   'P 1'
#
loop_
_entity.id
_entity.type
_entity.pdbx_description
1 polymer ?
#
loop_
_entity_poly.entity_id
_entity_poly.type
_entity_poly.pdbx_seq_one_letter_code
_entity_poly.pdbx_strand_id
1 'polypeptide(L)'
;MTDIEKQYLKLVALYKTNKDSAINGMIDIFQEVSESYEHEIYHSIMEWIGLRGNENTLNHIEHINLSLYEEENVQILNRLKAKIKERLDNIPNDASC
;
A
#
# COMPACT_ATOMS: atom_id res chain seq x y z
N MET A 1 -18.61 -6.86 -11.61
CA MET A 1 -17.24 -6.84 -11.08
C MET A 1 -16.36 -6.12 -12.07
N THR A 2 -15.97 -4.89 -11.71
CA THR A 2 -15.05 -4.06 -12.50
C THR A 2 -13.68 -4.73 -12.58
N ASP A 3 -12.82 -4.29 -13.51
CA ASP A 3 -11.47 -4.86 -13.59
C ASP A 3 -10.68 -4.55 -12.31
N ILE A 4 -10.83 -3.34 -11.78
CA ILE A 4 -10.30 -2.91 -10.47
C ILE A 4 -10.75 -3.84 -9.33
N GLU A 5 -12.05 -4.13 -9.22
CA GLU A 5 -12.55 -5.02 -8.17
C GLU A 5 -11.95 -6.43 -8.28
N LYS A 6 -11.77 -6.95 -9.50
CA LYS A 6 -11.10 -8.25 -9.71
C LYS A 6 -9.62 -8.20 -9.32
N GLN A 7 -8.91 -7.14 -9.70
CA GLN A 7 -7.51 -6.97 -9.34
C GLN A 7 -7.33 -6.87 -7.82
N TYR A 8 -8.16 -6.06 -7.17
CA TYR A 8 -8.19 -5.93 -5.72
C TYR A 8 -8.44 -7.26 -5.01
N LEU A 9 -9.48 -8.02 -5.42
CA LEU A 9 -9.79 -9.32 -4.82
C LEU A 9 -8.66 -10.35 -5.01
N LYS A 10 -7.95 -10.31 -6.14
CA LYS A 10 -6.75 -11.15 -6.35
C LYS A 10 -5.65 -10.80 -5.35
N LEU A 11 -5.41 -9.51 -5.09
CA LEU A 11 -4.42 -9.06 -4.12
C LEU A 11 -4.82 -9.43 -2.68
N VAL A 12 -6.11 -9.31 -2.33
CA VAL A 12 -6.64 -9.80 -1.04
C VAL A 12 -6.41 -11.30 -0.87
N ALA A 13 -6.64 -12.09 -1.93
CA ALA A 13 -6.36 -13.53 -1.90
C ALA A 13 -4.86 -13.83 -1.77
N LEU A 14 -4.01 -13.12 -2.52
CA LEU A 14 -2.56 -13.26 -2.51
C LEU A 14 -1.98 -13.00 -1.12
N TYR A 15 -2.55 -12.07 -0.35
CA TYR A 15 -2.05 -11.74 0.98
C TYR A 15 -1.99 -12.95 1.94
N LYS A 16 -2.84 -13.97 1.73
CA LYS A 16 -2.82 -15.19 2.55
C LYS A 16 -1.55 -16.02 2.37
N THR A 17 -0.91 -15.93 1.20
CA THR A 17 0.25 -16.75 0.83
C THR A 17 1.51 -15.91 0.65
N ASN A 18 1.39 -14.65 0.27
CA ASN A 18 2.49 -13.71 0.10
C ASN A 18 2.04 -12.29 0.46
N LYS A 19 2.37 -11.87 1.68
CA LYS A 19 1.95 -10.58 2.23
C LYS A 19 2.61 -9.40 1.51
N ASP A 20 3.93 -9.47 1.31
CA ASP A 20 4.70 -8.35 0.75
C ASP A 20 4.28 -8.07 -0.69
N SER A 21 4.18 -9.10 -1.53
CA SER A 21 3.73 -8.92 -2.91
C SER A 21 2.28 -8.43 -2.98
N ALA A 22 1.42 -8.85 -2.06
CA ALA A 22 0.05 -8.34 -2.01
C ALA A 22 0.02 -6.84 -1.65
N ILE A 23 0.75 -6.41 -0.61
CA ILE A 23 0.79 -4.99 -0.21
C ILE A 23 1.43 -4.13 -1.30
N ASN A 24 2.51 -4.58 -1.93
CA ASN A 24 3.14 -3.85 -3.04
C ASN A 24 2.19 -3.76 -4.23
N GLY A 25 1.48 -4.85 -4.56
CA GLY A 25 0.44 -4.81 -5.60
C GLY A 25 -0.72 -3.87 -5.29
N MET A 26 -1.08 -3.68 -4.01
CA MET A 26 -2.06 -2.65 -3.61
C MET A 26 -1.56 -1.23 -3.92
N ILE A 27 -0.24 -0.99 -3.80
CA ILE A 27 0.38 0.29 -4.18
C ILE A 27 0.39 0.46 -5.70
N ASP A 28 0.65 -0.62 -6.45
CA ASP A 28 0.73 -0.57 -7.91
C ASP A 28 -0.61 -0.17 -8.54
N ILE A 29 -1.74 -0.62 -7.97
CA ILE A 29 -3.08 -0.25 -8.45
C ILE A 29 -3.62 1.04 -7.80
N PHE A 30 -2.97 1.58 -6.77
CA PHE A 30 -3.49 2.67 -5.94
C PHE A 30 -3.97 3.87 -6.75
N GLN A 31 -3.17 4.31 -7.72
CA GLN A 31 -3.51 5.45 -8.56
C GLN A 31 -4.70 5.13 -9.47
N GLU A 32 -4.71 3.97 -10.13
CA GLU A 32 -5.82 3.56 -10.99
C GLU A 32 -7.14 3.52 -10.19
N VAL A 33 -7.10 3.03 -8.95
CA VAL A 33 -8.28 3.04 -8.08
C VAL A 33 -8.68 4.45 -7.66
N SER A 34 -7.72 5.34 -7.38
CA SER A 34 -7.99 6.74 -7.00
C SER A 34 -8.71 7.54 -8.08
N GLU A 35 -8.43 7.22 -9.35
CA GLU A 35 -9.01 7.88 -10.52
C GLU A 35 -10.38 7.25 -10.90
N SER A 36 -10.80 6.21 -10.19
CA SER A 36 -12.05 5.48 -10.41
C SER A 36 -13.16 5.89 -9.45
N TYR A 37 -14.37 5.39 -9.70
CA TYR A 37 -15.52 5.55 -8.78
C TYR A 37 -15.54 4.52 -7.63
N GLU A 38 -14.50 3.67 -7.51
CA GLU A 38 -14.42 2.58 -6.52
C GLU A 38 -13.86 3.08 -5.17
N HIS A 39 -14.51 4.09 -4.58
CA HIS A 39 -14.01 4.78 -3.38
C HIS A 39 -13.82 3.85 -2.17
N GLU A 40 -14.64 2.80 -2.02
CA GLU A 40 -14.48 1.82 -0.94
C GLU A 40 -13.19 0.99 -1.10
N ILE A 41 -12.86 0.60 -2.33
CA ILE A 41 -11.62 -0.12 -2.64
C ILE A 41 -10.42 0.79 -2.39
N TYR A 42 -10.52 2.05 -2.83
CA TYR A 42 -9.49 3.05 -2.60
C TYR A 42 -9.16 3.21 -1.11
N HIS A 43 -10.18 3.43 -0.27
CA HIS A 43 -10.00 3.55 1.17
C HIS A 43 -9.41 2.27 1.79
N SER A 44 -9.86 1.10 1.34
CA SER A 44 -9.32 -0.17 1.84
C SER A 44 -7.84 -0.33 1.50
N ILE A 45 -7.41 0.01 0.28
CA ILE A 45 -6.00 -0.02 -0.13
C ILE A 45 -5.15 0.87 0.78
N MET A 46 -5.60 2.11 1.03
CA MET A 46 -4.88 3.03 1.92
C MET A 46 -4.70 2.46 3.33
N GLU A 47 -5.76 1.87 3.89
CA GLU A 47 -5.69 1.23 5.20
C GLU A 47 -4.72 0.06 5.22
N TRP A 48 -4.75 -0.79 4.19
CA TRP A 48 -3.85 -1.92 4.07
C TRP A 48 -2.39 -1.50 4.02
N ILE A 49 -2.05 -0.54 3.16
CA ILE A 49 -0.68 -0.01 3.04
C ILE A 49 -0.24 0.56 4.40
N GLY A 50 -1.03 1.46 4.99
CA GLY A 50 -0.66 2.13 6.23
C GLY A 50 -0.56 1.18 7.44
N LEU A 51 -1.49 0.24 7.59
CA LEU A 51 -1.56 -0.66 8.76
C LEU A 51 -0.69 -1.90 8.63
N ARG A 52 -0.36 -2.34 7.41
CA ARG A 52 0.31 -3.63 7.17
C ARG A 52 1.61 -3.54 6.38
N GLY A 53 1.91 -2.40 5.76
CA GLY A 53 3.18 -2.21 5.04
C GLY A 53 4.38 -2.40 5.95
N ASN A 54 5.51 -2.81 5.41
CA ASN A 54 6.74 -3.08 6.17
C ASN A 54 7.96 -2.45 5.47
N GLU A 55 9.17 -2.86 5.84
CA GLU A 55 10.39 -2.36 5.20
C GLU A 55 10.43 -2.62 3.69
N ASN A 56 9.96 -3.79 3.24
CA ASN A 56 9.84 -4.09 1.81
C ASN A 56 8.86 -3.15 1.10
N THR A 57 7.76 -2.79 1.78
CA THR A 57 6.81 -1.79 1.28
C THR A 57 7.43 -0.40 1.19
N LEU A 58 8.22 0.03 2.18
CA LEU A 58 8.93 1.32 2.12
C LEU A 58 9.90 1.38 0.95
N ASN A 59 10.68 0.31 0.78
CA ASN A 59 11.62 0.18 -0.32
C ASN A 59 10.89 0.24 -1.67
N HIS A 60 9.74 -0.43 -1.78
CA HIS A 60 8.90 -0.36 -2.98
C HIS A 60 8.46 1.07 -3.29
N ILE A 61 7.87 1.78 -2.32
CA ILE A 61 7.42 3.18 -2.49
C ILE A 61 8.58 4.09 -2.91
N GLU A 62 9.79 3.88 -2.38
CA GLU A 62 10.97 4.68 -2.71
C GLU A 62 11.47 4.47 -4.15
N HIS A 63 11.12 3.35 -4.79
CA HIS A 63 11.53 3.01 -6.15
C HIS A 63 10.43 3.18 -7.20
N ILE A 64 9.21 3.54 -6.78
CA ILE A 64 8.14 3.88 -7.72
C ILE A 64 8.47 5.18 -8.45
N ASN A 65 8.18 5.21 -9.75
CA ASN A 65 8.28 6.45 -10.51
C ASN A 65 7.08 7.38 -10.22
N LEU A 66 7.24 8.22 -9.18
CA LEU A 66 6.22 9.19 -8.76
C LEU A 66 5.88 10.24 -9.83
N SER A 67 6.68 10.39 -10.90
CA SER A 67 6.34 11.31 -11.99
C SER A 67 5.09 10.89 -12.77
N LEU A 68 4.65 9.65 -12.62
CA LEU A 68 3.45 9.10 -13.26
C LEU A 68 2.19 9.36 -12.42
N TYR A 69 2.35 9.86 -11.20
CA TYR A 69 1.28 10.04 -10.22
C TYR A 69 0.81 11.47 -10.18
N GLU A 70 -0.51 11.64 -10.02
CA GLU A 70 -1.07 12.94 -9.66
C GLU A 70 -0.55 13.42 -8.30
N GLU A 71 -0.44 14.74 -8.13
CA GLU A 71 0.17 15.34 -6.95
C GLU A 71 -0.52 14.91 -5.65
N GLU A 72 -1.85 14.81 -5.64
CA GLU A 72 -2.62 14.35 -4.48
C GLU A 72 -2.23 12.92 -4.08
N ASN A 73 -2.12 12.02 -5.06
CA ASN A 73 -1.71 10.64 -4.83
C ASN A 73 -0.28 10.53 -4.31
N VAL A 74 0.64 11.37 -4.80
CA VAL A 74 2.00 11.47 -4.27
C VAL A 74 1.99 11.92 -2.80
N GLN A 75 1.19 12.92 -2.46
CA GLN A 75 1.07 13.39 -1.07
C GLN A 75 0.53 12.29 -0.15
N ILE A 76 -0.46 11.52 -0.61
CA ILE A 76 -1.05 10.42 0.15
C ILE A 76 -0.05 9.28 0.35
N LEU A 77 0.66 8.85 -0.71
CA LEU A 77 1.71 7.84 -0.60
C LEU A 77 2.82 8.26 0.36
N ASN A 78 3.23 9.53 0.34
CA ASN A 78 4.22 10.06 1.27
C ASN A 78 3.73 10.03 2.74
N ARG A 79 2.45 10.34 2.99
CA ARG A 79 1.85 10.21 4.32
C ARG A 79 1.81 8.76 4.79
N LEU A 80 1.42 7.83 3.91
CA LEU A 80 1.41 6.39 4.22
C LEU A 80 2.81 5.87 4.51
N LYS A 81 3.80 6.27 3.71
CA LYS A 81 5.22 5.99 3.93
C LYS A 81 5.70 6.46 5.31
N ALA A 82 5.37 7.69 5.69
CA ALA A 82 5.72 8.23 7.01
C ALA A 82 5.09 7.41 8.15
N LYS A 83 3.80 7.05 8.02
CA LYS A 83 3.09 6.22 9.00
C LYS A 83 3.71 4.83 9.15
N ILE A 84 4.14 4.22 8.04
CA ILE A 84 4.85 2.92 8.08
C ILE A 84 6.18 3.06 8.82
N LYS A 85 6.99 4.09 8.50
CA LYS A 85 8.27 4.36 9.18
C LYS A 85 8.08 4.54 10.68
N GLU A 86 7.17 5.43 11.08
CA GLU A 86 6.85 5.67 12.49
C GLU A 86 6.44 4.40 13.22
N ARG A 87 5.60 3.55 12.61
CA ARG A 87 5.21 2.29 13.24
C ARG A 87 6.41 1.36 13.41
N LEU A 88 7.27 1.23 12.39
CA LEU A 88 8.44 0.35 12.45
C LEU A 88 9.47 0.83 13.48
N ASP A 89 9.72 2.14 13.56
CA ASP A 89 10.63 2.75 14.55
C ASP A 89 10.14 2.56 16.00
N ASN A 90 8.81 2.47 16.17
CA ASN A 90 8.15 2.27 17.46
C ASN A 90 7.93 0.80 17.82
N ILE A 91 8.37 -0.16 16.99
CA ILE A 91 8.41 -1.56 17.41
C ILE A 91 9.56 -1.68 18.43
N PRO A 92 9.28 -1.93 19.72
CA PRO A 92 10.35 -2.11 20.68
C PRO A 92 11.22 -3.28 20.19
N ASN A 93 12.54 -3.10 20.25
CA ASN A 93 13.53 -4.17 20.06
C ASN A 93 13.41 -5.20 21.19
N ASP A 94 12.25 -5.84 21.33
CA ASP A 94 11.97 -6.86 22.33
C ASP A 94 11.95 -8.22 21.63
N ALA A 95 13.11 -8.54 21.03
CA ALA A 95 13.47 -9.86 20.57
C ALA A 95 14.98 -10.06 20.75
N SER A 96 15.47 -9.76 21.95
CA SER A 96 16.78 -10.19 22.41
C SER A 96 16.75 -10.50 23.90
N CYS A 97 16.06 -11.58 24.27
CA CYS A 97 16.39 -12.43 25.42
C CYS A 97 15.63 -13.76 25.33
#